data_AF-A0A662UAM9-F1
#
_entry.id   AF-A0A662UAM9-F1
#
_cell.length_a   1.000
_cell.length_b   1.000
_cell.length_c   1.000
_cell.angle_alpha   90.00
_cell.angle_beta   90.00
_cell.angle_gamma   90.00
#
_symmetry.space_group_name_H-M   'P 1'
#
loop_
_entity.id
_entity.type
_entity.pdbx_description
1 polymer ?
#
loop_
_entity_poly.entity_id
_entity_poly.type
_entity_poly.pdbx_seq_one_letter_code
_entity_poly.pdbx_strand_id
1 'polypeptide(L)'
;MARHRHSERVRSDKRLRANYVKLVTQQFMQAFHNVAMERMRYLSRIHEKMEEAKRKAIRERSKELLEVLKKRQLTVYAVYTDDALRNANIEKALIDKYGVELDDLILTLAEYSRNGFNGIPPTEPNPDKIRDVGSFYYAPFNSEDIHSTACAIRITPKTARVLEGLPADFYVIAVNTPEGLMSKIIPRSDPTYHLLEYLAKIMRRKGRREKHTRKRKGHYGIIQPNEPIHMVYTNWFEERYPIPLRIAINSKYDLKWFNAISVGLPERAFRLGDVNII
;
A
#
# COMPACT_ATOMS: atom_id res chain seq x y z
N MET A 1 -83.46 56.62 -24.19
CA MET A 1 -83.20 55.16 -24.19
C MET A 1 -81.86 54.73 -24.79
N ALA A 2 -81.22 55.56 -25.63
CA ALA A 2 -79.99 55.22 -26.36
C ALA A 2 -78.76 54.88 -25.50
N ARG A 3 -78.62 55.48 -24.31
CA ARG A 3 -77.44 55.28 -23.43
C ARG A 3 -77.24 53.83 -23.00
N HIS A 4 -78.33 53.07 -22.91
CA HIS A 4 -78.26 51.65 -22.58
C HIS A 4 -77.59 50.82 -23.69
N ARG A 5 -77.93 51.05 -24.98
CA ARG A 5 -77.36 50.33 -26.14
C ARG A 5 -75.86 50.62 -26.36
N HIS A 6 -75.43 51.85 -26.11
CA HIS A 6 -74.01 52.20 -26.18
C HIS A 6 -73.21 51.48 -25.08
N SER A 7 -73.74 51.42 -23.86
CA SER A 7 -73.08 50.73 -22.74
C SER A 7 -72.95 49.21 -22.98
N GLU A 8 -73.96 48.57 -23.57
CA GLU A 8 -73.91 47.13 -23.90
C GLU A 8 -72.94 46.79 -25.01
N ARG A 9 -72.86 47.60 -26.07
CA ARG A 9 -71.87 47.40 -27.14
C ARG A 9 -70.44 47.50 -26.63
N VAL A 10 -70.15 48.50 -25.79
CA VAL A 10 -68.81 48.64 -25.17
C VAL A 10 -68.48 47.44 -24.29
N ARG A 11 -69.45 46.87 -23.57
CA ARG A 11 -69.24 45.63 -22.78
C ARG A 11 -69.03 44.40 -23.68
N SER A 12 -69.77 44.29 -24.78
CA SER A 12 -69.61 43.21 -25.76
C SER A 12 -68.22 43.22 -26.40
N ASP A 13 -67.76 44.39 -26.86
CA ASP A 13 -66.42 44.54 -27.47
C ASP A 13 -65.30 44.24 -26.46
N LYS A 14 -65.46 44.67 -25.20
CA LYS A 14 -64.51 44.31 -24.13
C LYS A 14 -64.44 42.79 -23.91
N ARG A 15 -65.58 42.09 -23.92
CA ARG A 15 -65.63 40.63 -23.77
C ARG A 15 -65.01 39.91 -24.96
N LEU A 16 -65.28 40.36 -26.19
CA LEU A 16 -64.68 39.79 -27.40
C LEU A 16 -63.16 39.95 -27.42
N ARG A 17 -62.65 41.13 -27.05
CA ARG A 17 -61.20 41.36 -26.92
C ARG A 17 -60.57 40.47 -25.83
N ALA A 18 -61.23 40.34 -24.67
CA ALA A 18 -60.73 39.49 -23.60
C ALA A 18 -60.67 37.99 -24.01
N ASN A 19 -61.69 37.50 -24.72
CA ASN A 19 -61.72 36.13 -25.24
C ASN A 19 -60.64 35.90 -26.31
N TYR A 20 -60.41 36.88 -27.19
CA TYR A 20 -59.34 36.81 -28.19
C TYR A 20 -57.95 36.75 -27.54
N VAL A 21 -57.68 37.62 -26.55
CA VAL A 21 -56.42 37.61 -25.79
C VAL A 21 -56.23 36.25 -25.08
N LYS A 22 -57.28 35.68 -24.51
CA LYS A 22 -57.23 34.36 -23.85
C LYS A 22 -56.91 33.22 -24.83
N LEU A 23 -57.51 33.23 -26.02
CA LEU A 23 -57.25 32.22 -27.05
C LEU A 23 -55.81 32.31 -27.58
N VAL A 24 -55.35 33.53 -27.88
CA VAL A 24 -53.98 33.76 -28.38
C VAL A 24 -52.96 33.35 -27.31
N THR A 25 -53.17 33.71 -26.04
CA THR A 25 -52.26 33.32 -24.94
C THR A 25 -52.23 31.80 -24.72
N GLN A 26 -53.37 31.10 -24.84
CA GLN A 26 -53.39 29.63 -24.76
C GLN A 26 -52.61 28.97 -25.90
N GLN A 27 -52.75 29.46 -27.14
CA GLN A 27 -51.99 28.95 -28.28
C GLN A 27 -50.48 29.16 -28.11
N PHE A 28 -50.06 30.35 -27.65
CA PHE A 28 -48.64 30.60 -27.35
C PHE A 28 -48.12 29.67 -26.24
N MET A 29 -48.86 29.49 -25.15
CA MET A 29 -48.45 28.60 -24.06
C MET A 29 -48.31 27.14 -24.51
N GLN A 30 -49.21 26.65 -25.36
CA GLN A 30 -49.11 25.30 -25.94
C GLN A 30 -47.89 25.17 -26.87
N ALA A 31 -47.62 26.17 -27.70
CA ALA A 31 -46.44 26.18 -28.56
C ALA A 31 -45.14 26.16 -27.74
N PHE A 32 -45.05 26.99 -26.68
CA PHE A 32 -43.90 26.98 -25.77
C PHE A 32 -43.74 25.66 -25.04
N HIS A 33 -44.83 25.06 -24.56
CA HIS A 33 -44.81 23.76 -23.90
C HIS A 33 -44.29 22.66 -24.83
N ASN A 34 -44.77 22.61 -26.06
CA ASN A 34 -44.34 21.60 -27.04
C ASN A 34 -42.85 21.73 -27.37
N VAL A 35 -42.35 22.95 -27.60
CA VAL A 35 -40.92 23.22 -27.84
C VAL A 35 -40.08 22.84 -26.63
N ALA A 36 -40.55 23.13 -25.41
CA ALA A 36 -39.87 22.74 -24.18
C ALA A 36 -39.79 21.22 -24.02
N MET A 37 -40.88 20.50 -24.31
CA MET A 37 -40.95 19.04 -24.24
C MET A 37 -40.06 18.36 -25.29
N GLU A 38 -40.00 18.88 -26.52
CA GLU A 38 -39.11 18.36 -27.56
C GLU A 38 -37.63 18.55 -27.20
N ARG A 39 -37.27 19.73 -26.67
CA ARG A 39 -35.91 20.00 -26.18
C ARG A 39 -35.52 19.07 -25.02
N MET A 40 -36.43 18.83 -24.08
CA MET A 40 -36.23 17.88 -22.98
C MET A 40 -35.98 16.46 -23.50
N ARG A 41 -36.77 15.98 -24.48
CA ARG A 41 -36.60 14.66 -25.10
C ARG A 41 -35.26 14.55 -25.83
N TYR A 42 -34.85 15.60 -26.55
CA TYR A 42 -33.57 15.66 -27.22
C TYR A 42 -32.38 15.58 -26.24
N LEU A 43 -32.42 16.37 -25.17
CA LEU A 43 -31.41 16.36 -24.12
C LEU A 43 -31.34 15.00 -23.41
N SER A 44 -32.49 14.36 -23.16
CA SER A 44 -32.55 13.03 -22.54
C SER A 44 -31.86 11.99 -23.42
N ARG A 45 -32.11 11.99 -24.74
CA ARG A 45 -31.44 11.08 -25.69
C ARG A 45 -29.94 11.30 -25.78
N ILE A 46 -29.48 12.56 -25.71
CA ILE A 46 -28.04 12.86 -25.65
C ILE A 46 -27.45 12.28 -24.35
N HIS A 47 -28.14 12.48 -23.23
CA HIS A 47 -27.67 12.00 -21.93
C HIS A 47 -27.60 10.46 -21.88
N GLU A 48 -28.60 9.77 -22.43
CA GLU A 48 -28.60 8.31 -22.56
C GLU A 48 -27.41 7.83 -23.39
N LYS A 49 -27.17 8.42 -24.56
CA LYS A 49 -26.02 8.07 -25.41
C LYS A 49 -24.67 8.34 -24.72
N MET A 50 -24.58 9.43 -23.97
CA MET A 50 -23.38 9.76 -23.19
C MET A 50 -23.17 8.75 -22.05
N GLU A 51 -24.23 8.37 -21.34
CA GLU A 51 -24.15 7.36 -20.27
C GLU A 51 -23.82 5.97 -20.82
N GLU A 52 -24.36 5.57 -21.98
CA GLU A 52 -23.99 4.33 -22.66
C GLU A 52 -22.51 4.32 -23.07
N ALA A 53 -22.02 5.40 -23.69
CA ALA A 53 -20.62 5.54 -24.06
C ALA A 53 -19.70 5.49 -22.84
N LYS A 54 -20.08 6.17 -21.76
CA LYS A 54 -19.37 6.15 -20.48
C LYS A 54 -19.35 4.77 -19.86
N ARG A 55 -20.48 4.05 -19.82
CA ARG A 55 -20.56 2.66 -19.33
C ARG A 55 -19.70 1.71 -20.15
N LYS A 56 -19.68 1.89 -21.48
CA LYS A 56 -18.83 1.11 -22.38
C LYS A 56 -17.34 1.36 -22.12
N ALA A 57 -16.92 2.62 -22.02
CA ALA A 57 -15.55 2.99 -21.70
C ALA A 57 -15.10 2.48 -20.30
N ILE A 58 -15.99 2.55 -19.30
CA ILE A 58 -15.73 1.98 -17.97
C ILE A 58 -15.54 0.46 -18.06
N ARG A 59 -16.37 -0.24 -18.84
CA ARG A 59 -16.30 -1.70 -19.01
C ARG A 59 -15.02 -2.13 -19.73
N GLU A 60 -14.64 -1.44 -20.79
CA GLU A 60 -13.38 -1.69 -21.53
C GLU A 60 -12.17 -1.45 -20.62
N ARG A 61 -12.12 -0.31 -19.93
CA ARG A 61 -11.07 0.00 -18.96
C ARG A 61 -11.00 -1.01 -17.83
N SER A 62 -12.15 -1.51 -17.35
CA SER A 62 -12.19 -2.54 -16.30
C SER A 62 -11.62 -3.87 -16.78
N LYS A 63 -11.85 -4.26 -18.05
CA LYS A 63 -11.26 -5.47 -18.64
C LYS A 63 -9.74 -5.37 -18.77
N GLU A 64 -9.23 -4.26 -19.28
CA GLU A 64 -7.79 -4.01 -19.38
C GLU A 64 -7.13 -4.03 -17.99
N LEU A 65 -7.78 -3.39 -17.00
CA LEU A 65 -7.31 -3.36 -15.63
C LEU A 65 -7.28 -4.77 -15.03
N LEU A 66 -8.28 -5.60 -15.30
CA LEU A 66 -8.34 -6.99 -14.86
C LEU A 66 -7.24 -7.87 -15.47
N GLU A 67 -6.93 -7.70 -16.76
CA GLU A 67 -5.81 -8.42 -17.41
C GLU A 67 -4.45 -8.01 -16.85
N VAL A 68 -4.25 -6.70 -16.64
CA VAL A 68 -3.04 -6.17 -16.00
C VAL A 68 -2.94 -6.67 -14.56
N LEU A 69 -4.04 -6.74 -13.81
CA LEU A 69 -4.07 -7.31 -12.47
C LEU A 69 -3.71 -8.79 -12.46
N LYS A 70 -4.22 -9.60 -13.39
CA LYS A 70 -3.86 -11.03 -13.52
C LYS A 70 -2.38 -11.24 -13.80
N LYS A 71 -1.82 -10.51 -14.78
CA LYS A 71 -0.38 -10.56 -15.10
C LYS A 71 0.45 -10.14 -13.89
N ARG A 72 0.01 -9.09 -13.18
CA ARG A 72 0.65 -8.64 -11.94
C ARG A 72 0.57 -9.68 -10.83
N GLN A 73 -0.58 -10.31 -10.61
CA GLN A 73 -0.76 -11.34 -9.59
C GLN A 73 0.24 -12.49 -9.77
N LEU A 74 0.45 -12.95 -11.00
CA LEU A 74 1.46 -13.97 -11.32
C LEU A 74 2.89 -13.48 -11.04
N THR A 75 3.24 -12.27 -11.49
CA THR A 75 4.57 -11.70 -11.19
C THR A 75 4.79 -11.47 -9.69
N VAL A 76 3.72 -11.16 -8.95
CA VAL A 76 3.77 -10.89 -7.51
C VAL A 76 4.05 -12.17 -6.74
N TYR A 77 3.36 -13.28 -7.04
CA TYR A 77 3.67 -14.58 -6.45
C TYR A 77 5.10 -15.02 -6.77
N ALA A 78 5.56 -14.81 -8.01
CA ALA A 78 6.93 -15.12 -8.42
C ALA A 78 7.98 -14.31 -7.61
N VAL A 79 7.78 -13.01 -7.41
CA VAL A 79 8.71 -12.16 -6.64
C VAL A 79 8.83 -12.62 -5.18
N TYR A 80 7.74 -13.05 -4.54
CA TYR A 80 7.81 -13.57 -3.17
C TYR A 80 8.57 -14.90 -3.08
N THR A 81 8.30 -15.81 -4.02
CA THR A 81 9.00 -17.09 -4.06
C THR A 81 10.49 -16.87 -4.33
N ASP A 82 10.85 -15.94 -5.22
CA ASP A 82 12.24 -15.68 -5.59
C ASP A 82 13.05 -15.09 -4.43
N ASP A 83 12.51 -14.12 -3.69
CA ASP A 83 13.18 -13.51 -2.52
C ASP A 83 13.45 -14.54 -1.41
N ALA A 84 12.47 -15.40 -1.13
CA ALA A 84 12.59 -16.44 -0.10
C ALA A 84 13.58 -17.53 -0.54
N LEU A 85 13.49 -17.97 -1.79
CA LEU A 85 14.40 -18.96 -2.38
C LEU A 85 15.84 -18.45 -2.43
N ARG A 86 16.06 -17.19 -2.80
CA ARG A 86 17.40 -16.58 -2.81
C ARG A 86 18.03 -16.61 -1.42
N ASN A 87 17.31 -16.18 -0.39
CA ASN A 87 17.82 -16.19 0.98
C ASN A 87 18.12 -17.62 1.46
N ALA A 88 17.21 -18.56 1.17
CA ALA A 88 17.40 -19.98 1.53
C ALA A 88 18.61 -20.60 0.82
N ASN A 89 18.86 -20.24 -0.45
CA ASN A 89 20.02 -20.72 -1.21
C ASN A 89 21.34 -20.18 -0.64
N ILE A 90 21.38 -18.90 -0.23
CA ILE A 90 22.57 -18.31 0.41
C ILE A 90 22.84 -19.00 1.75
N GLU A 91 21.80 -19.16 2.58
CA GLU A 91 21.90 -19.84 3.87
C GLU A 91 22.36 -21.30 3.71
N LYS A 92 21.80 -22.03 2.73
CA LYS A 92 22.23 -23.38 2.39
C LYS A 92 23.71 -23.41 1.98
N ALA A 93 24.16 -22.49 1.13
CA ALA A 93 25.56 -22.44 0.71
C ALA A 93 26.52 -22.20 1.89
N LEU A 94 26.12 -21.35 2.86
CA LEU A 94 26.90 -21.13 4.08
C LEU A 94 26.93 -22.37 4.98
N ILE A 95 25.79 -23.08 5.11
CA ILE A 95 25.71 -24.34 5.85
C ILE A 95 26.61 -25.41 5.20
N ASP A 96 26.55 -25.55 3.88
CA ASP A 96 27.35 -26.54 3.14
C ASP A 96 28.86 -26.22 3.23
N LYS A 97 29.23 -24.93 3.28
CA LYS A 97 30.63 -24.48 3.35
C LYS A 97 31.25 -24.61 4.74
N TYR A 98 30.53 -24.23 5.78
CA TYR A 98 31.06 -24.13 7.15
C TYR A 98 30.58 -25.24 8.09
N GLY A 99 29.50 -25.95 7.74
CA GLY A 99 29.00 -27.10 8.51
C GLY A 99 28.72 -26.74 9.97
N VAL A 100 29.39 -27.45 10.87
CA VAL A 100 29.24 -27.29 12.33
C VAL A 100 29.93 -26.01 12.83
N GLU A 101 31.05 -25.59 12.22
CA GLU A 101 31.76 -24.35 12.59
C GLU A 101 30.88 -23.11 12.45
N LEU A 102 29.83 -23.18 11.63
CA LEU A 102 28.88 -22.08 11.45
C LEU A 102 28.17 -21.69 12.75
N ASP A 103 27.92 -22.67 13.64
CA ASP A 103 27.21 -22.42 14.90
C ASP A 103 28.08 -21.56 15.84
N ASP A 104 29.36 -21.90 15.94
CA ASP A 104 30.33 -21.12 16.72
C ASP A 104 30.49 -19.70 16.15
N LEU A 105 30.57 -19.57 14.82
CA LEU A 105 30.67 -18.25 14.16
C LEU A 105 29.41 -17.39 14.39
N ILE A 106 28.23 -18.00 14.42
CA ILE A 106 26.97 -17.29 14.75
C ILE A 106 26.98 -16.83 16.22
N LEU A 107 27.47 -17.67 17.14
CA LEU A 107 27.60 -17.29 18.55
C LEU A 107 28.58 -16.13 18.74
N THR A 108 29.73 -16.15 18.06
CA THR A 108 30.68 -15.03 18.07
C THR A 108 30.04 -13.74 17.55
N LEU A 109 29.28 -13.82 16.45
CA LEU A 109 28.52 -12.67 15.95
C LEU A 109 27.47 -12.18 16.98
N ALA A 110 26.87 -13.09 17.75
CA ALA A 110 25.90 -12.74 18.80
C ALA A 110 26.55 -12.00 19.96
N GLU A 111 27.76 -12.40 20.35
CA GLU A 111 28.58 -11.65 21.29
C GLU A 111 28.93 -10.25 20.75
N TYR A 112 29.24 -10.15 19.45
CA TYR A 112 29.52 -8.86 18.84
C TYR A 112 28.30 -7.93 18.83
N SER A 113 27.12 -8.49 18.55
CA SER A 113 25.85 -7.78 18.61
C SER A 113 25.58 -7.27 20.03
N ARG A 114 25.74 -8.13 21.06
CA ARG A 114 25.56 -7.75 22.47
C ARG A 114 26.51 -6.64 22.91
N ASN A 115 27.76 -6.70 22.46
CA ASN A 115 28.78 -5.71 22.79
C ASN A 115 28.70 -4.45 21.90
N GLY A 116 27.82 -4.43 20.90
CA GLY A 116 27.63 -3.28 20.01
C GLY A 116 28.79 -3.04 19.04
N PHE A 117 29.53 -4.07 18.64
CA PHE A 117 30.67 -3.91 17.72
C PHE A 117 30.21 -3.64 16.28
N ASN A 118 30.55 -2.48 15.73
CA ASN A 118 30.31 -2.14 14.32
C ASN A 118 31.30 -2.81 13.34
N GLY A 119 32.34 -3.46 13.86
CA GLY A 119 33.47 -4.01 13.13
C GLY A 119 33.91 -5.35 13.70
N ILE A 120 34.89 -6.00 13.05
CA ILE A 120 35.53 -7.20 13.61
C ILE A 120 36.64 -6.71 14.56
N PRO A 121 36.67 -7.16 15.83
CA PRO A 121 37.73 -6.81 16.75
C PRO A 121 39.10 -7.31 16.25
N PRO A 122 40.18 -6.53 16.45
CA PRO A 122 41.51 -6.90 15.94
C PRO A 122 42.10 -8.13 16.63
N THR A 123 41.54 -8.54 17.77
CA THR A 123 41.94 -9.75 18.52
C THR A 123 41.33 -11.03 17.98
N GLU A 124 40.43 -10.94 16.99
CA GLU A 124 39.73 -12.10 16.47
C GLU A 124 40.67 -13.01 15.66
N PRO A 125 40.75 -14.32 15.97
CA PRO A 125 41.64 -15.25 15.27
C PRO A 125 41.31 -15.44 13.78
N ASN A 126 40.02 -15.38 13.40
CA ASN A 126 39.57 -15.70 12.04
C ASN A 126 38.66 -14.61 11.43
N PRO A 127 39.19 -13.39 11.18
CA PRO A 127 38.38 -12.25 10.75
C PRO A 127 37.72 -12.48 9.38
N ASP A 128 38.38 -13.19 8.46
CA ASP A 128 37.83 -13.42 7.11
C ASP A 128 36.60 -14.32 7.12
N LYS A 129 36.61 -15.39 7.94
CA LYS A 129 35.45 -16.28 8.10
C LYS A 129 34.26 -15.54 8.71
N ILE A 130 34.50 -14.74 9.75
CA ILE A 130 33.46 -13.94 10.40
C ILE A 130 32.90 -12.89 9.45
N ARG A 131 33.74 -12.27 8.61
CA ARG A 131 33.29 -11.31 7.62
C ARG A 131 32.39 -11.96 6.57
N ASP A 132 32.75 -13.15 6.10
CA ASP A 132 31.96 -13.88 5.10
C ASP A 132 30.58 -14.27 5.66
N VAL A 133 30.55 -14.91 6.84
CA VAL A 133 29.29 -15.31 7.51
C VAL A 133 28.48 -14.07 7.92
N GLY A 134 29.14 -13.06 8.47
CA GLY A 134 28.51 -11.82 8.91
C GLY A 134 27.95 -10.98 7.77
N SER A 135 28.43 -11.13 6.53
CA SER A 135 27.85 -10.45 5.37
C SER A 135 26.36 -10.78 5.17
N PHE A 136 25.93 -11.99 5.58
CA PHE A 136 24.54 -12.41 5.50
C PHE A 136 23.78 -12.21 6.81
N TYR A 137 24.39 -12.61 7.94
CA TYR A 137 23.72 -12.62 9.24
C TYR A 137 23.84 -11.32 10.05
N TYR A 138 24.90 -10.54 9.88
CA TYR A 138 25.20 -9.40 10.76
C TYR A 138 24.94 -8.06 10.07
N ALA A 139 24.06 -7.25 10.64
CA ALA A 139 23.58 -6.02 10.00
C ALA A 139 24.69 -4.99 9.67
N PRO A 140 25.75 -4.80 10.49
CA PRO A 140 26.88 -3.93 10.13
C PRO A 140 27.69 -4.38 8.89
N PHE A 141 27.74 -5.68 8.59
CA PHE A 141 28.51 -6.20 7.44
C PHE A 141 27.64 -6.47 6.22
N ASN A 142 26.31 -6.49 6.41
CA ASN A 142 25.37 -6.76 5.33
C ASN A 142 25.34 -5.61 4.31
N SER A 143 25.80 -5.91 3.11
CA SER A 143 25.94 -4.95 2.01
C SER A 143 24.65 -4.72 1.25
N GLU A 144 23.68 -5.63 1.30
CA GLU A 144 22.64 -5.68 0.27
C GLU A 144 21.38 -4.87 0.57
N ASP A 145 20.89 -4.78 1.81
CA ASP A 145 19.51 -4.25 1.95
C ASP A 145 19.08 -3.62 3.26
N ILE A 146 19.92 -3.64 4.29
CA ILE A 146 19.55 -3.11 5.59
C ILE A 146 20.64 -2.14 6.01
N HIS A 147 20.52 -0.85 5.66
CA HIS A 147 21.37 0.20 6.23
C HIS A 147 21.06 0.36 7.73
N SER A 148 21.64 -0.59 8.46
CA SER A 148 21.70 -0.97 9.86
C SER A 148 22.68 -0.21 10.77
N THR A 149 22.41 0.97 11.34
CA THR A 149 23.16 1.46 12.50
C THR A 149 23.04 0.56 13.75
N ALA A 150 22.11 -0.40 13.75
CA ALA A 150 21.98 -1.37 14.83
C ALA A 150 22.93 -2.56 14.59
N CYS A 151 23.70 -2.89 15.62
CA CYS A 151 24.52 -4.10 15.73
C CYS A 151 23.61 -5.29 16.06
N ALA A 152 23.02 -5.90 15.04
CA ALA A 152 21.96 -6.88 15.19
C ALA A 152 22.11 -8.06 14.23
N ILE A 153 21.49 -9.19 14.56
CA ILE A 153 21.61 -10.44 13.81
C ILE A 153 20.30 -10.74 13.12
N ARG A 154 20.36 -10.91 11.80
CA ARG A 154 19.25 -11.42 11.01
C ARG A 154 18.79 -12.78 11.54
N ILE A 155 17.52 -12.82 11.90
CA ILE A 155 16.89 -14.05 12.35
C ILE A 155 16.46 -14.86 11.13
N THR A 156 16.97 -16.08 11.05
CA THR A 156 16.70 -17.12 10.05
C THR A 156 16.43 -18.44 10.78
N PRO A 157 16.00 -19.51 10.09
CA PRO A 157 15.82 -20.80 10.74
C PRO A 157 17.08 -21.30 11.46
N LYS A 158 18.27 -21.06 10.87
CA LYS A 158 19.55 -21.47 11.46
C LYS A 158 19.89 -20.63 12.70
N THR A 159 19.86 -19.31 12.60
CA THR A 159 20.22 -18.44 13.74
C THR A 159 19.23 -18.55 14.89
N ALA A 160 17.94 -18.71 14.60
CA ALA A 160 16.93 -18.91 15.64
C ALA A 160 17.13 -20.23 16.42
N ARG A 161 17.65 -21.27 15.78
CA ARG A 161 17.99 -22.54 16.42
C ARG A 161 19.26 -22.45 17.26
N VAL A 162 20.30 -21.78 16.76
CA VAL A 162 21.57 -21.62 17.48
C VAL A 162 21.42 -20.71 18.69
N LEU A 163 20.60 -19.66 18.57
CA LEU A 163 20.40 -18.65 19.61
C LEU A 163 19.16 -18.92 20.49
N GLU A 164 18.57 -20.12 20.39
CA GLU A 164 17.36 -20.47 21.13
C GLU A 164 17.57 -20.33 22.65
N GLY A 165 16.60 -19.74 23.34
CA GLY A 165 16.65 -19.51 24.78
C GLY A 165 17.44 -18.27 25.22
N LEU A 166 18.09 -17.54 24.31
CA LEU A 166 18.76 -16.29 24.63
C LEU A 166 17.78 -15.11 24.66
N PRO A 167 17.96 -14.15 25.58
CA PRO A 167 17.19 -12.90 25.57
C PRO A 167 17.63 -12.01 24.40
N ALA A 168 16.67 -11.39 23.71
CA ALA A 168 16.91 -10.55 22.55
C ALA A 168 15.91 -9.39 22.44
N ASP A 169 16.39 -8.29 21.88
CA ASP A 169 15.56 -7.21 21.36
C ASP A 169 15.27 -7.49 19.88
N PHE A 170 14.01 -7.75 19.53
CA PHE A 170 13.59 -7.99 18.16
C PHE A 170 13.29 -6.65 17.46
N TYR A 171 13.89 -6.44 16.29
CA TYR A 171 13.55 -5.32 15.42
C TYR A 171 12.98 -5.81 14.11
N VAL A 172 11.83 -5.25 13.71
CA VAL A 172 11.27 -5.47 12.38
C VAL A 172 11.76 -4.35 11.48
N ILE A 173 12.51 -4.70 10.46
CA ILE A 173 12.96 -3.75 9.42
C ILE A 173 12.19 -4.01 8.15
N ALA A 174 11.49 -2.98 7.68
CA ALA A 174 10.82 -3.00 6.39
C ALA A 174 11.49 -2.00 5.43
N VAL A 175 11.93 -2.53 4.28
CA VAL A 175 12.47 -1.73 3.18
C VAL A 175 11.36 -1.35 2.24
N ASN A 176 11.27 -0.07 1.90
CA ASN A 176 10.32 0.42 0.91
C ASN A 176 11.01 1.31 -0.11
N THR A 177 10.68 1.14 -1.39
CA THR A 177 11.06 2.12 -2.41
C THR A 177 10.03 3.26 -2.46
N PRO A 178 10.45 4.49 -2.76
CA PRO A 178 9.54 5.63 -2.95
C PRO A 178 8.46 5.36 -4.00
N GLU A 179 8.79 4.61 -5.06
CA GLU A 179 7.84 4.24 -6.12
C GLU A 179 6.76 3.27 -5.63
N GLY A 180 7.14 2.28 -4.80
CA GLY A 180 6.18 1.37 -4.16
C GLY A 180 5.24 2.08 -3.18
N LEU A 181 5.73 3.15 -2.56
CA LEU A 181 4.98 4.01 -1.64
C LEU A 181 4.03 5.00 -2.31
N MET A 182 4.17 5.25 -3.62
CA MET A 182 3.44 6.28 -4.36
C MET A 182 2.48 5.71 -5.42
N SER A 183 2.50 4.40 -5.63
CA SER A 183 1.72 3.77 -6.68
C SER A 183 0.24 3.65 -6.34
N LYS A 184 -0.60 4.23 -7.19
CA LYS A 184 -2.06 4.13 -7.13
C LYS A 184 -2.50 2.79 -7.70
N ILE A 185 -2.65 1.75 -6.87
CA ILE A 185 -3.30 0.49 -7.29
C ILE A 185 -4.83 0.62 -7.22
N ILE A 186 -5.38 1.49 -6.37
CA ILE A 186 -6.83 1.67 -6.18
C ILE A 186 -7.17 3.16 -6.00
N PRO A 187 -8.22 3.72 -6.63
CA PRO A 187 -8.82 4.98 -6.20
C PRO A 187 -9.45 4.75 -4.81
N ARG A 188 -8.88 5.37 -3.78
CA ARG A 188 -9.26 5.13 -2.38
C ARG A 188 -10.44 5.99 -1.95
N SER A 189 -11.13 5.54 -0.90
CA SER A 189 -12.34 6.15 -0.35
C SER A 189 -12.16 7.57 0.17
N ASP A 190 -10.94 7.98 0.56
CA ASP A 190 -10.67 9.36 0.99
C ASP A 190 -9.30 9.90 0.53
N PRO A 191 -9.27 10.94 -0.31
CA PRO A 191 -8.04 11.57 -0.78
C PRO A 191 -7.34 12.49 0.24
N THR A 192 -8.01 12.91 1.32
CA THR A 192 -7.45 13.88 2.30
C THR A 192 -6.42 13.29 3.26
N TYR A 193 -6.61 12.05 3.73
CA TYR A 193 -5.61 11.32 4.53
C TYR A 193 -4.26 11.18 3.82
N HIS A 194 -4.27 11.20 2.49
CA HIS A 194 -3.07 11.11 1.67
C HIS A 194 -2.36 12.45 1.50
N LEU A 195 -3.05 13.59 1.68
CA LEU A 195 -2.44 14.91 1.55
C LEU A 195 -1.34 15.09 2.61
N LEU A 196 -1.56 14.60 3.82
CA LEU A 196 -0.61 14.71 4.93
C LEU A 196 0.59 13.77 4.77
N GLU A 197 0.38 12.52 4.33
CA GLU A 197 1.48 11.60 3.97
C GLU A 197 2.27 12.08 2.75
N TYR A 198 1.59 12.67 1.76
CA TYR A 198 2.18 13.21 0.55
C TYR A 198 2.98 14.48 0.83
N LEU A 199 2.44 15.40 1.65
CA LEU A 199 3.15 16.59 2.12
C LEU A 199 4.37 16.20 2.97
N ALA A 200 4.24 15.25 3.90
CA ALA A 200 5.37 14.74 4.70
C ALA A 200 6.44 14.05 3.84
N LYS A 201 6.06 13.41 2.71
CA LYS A 201 6.99 12.85 1.72
C LYS A 201 7.63 13.92 0.83
N ILE A 202 6.88 14.93 0.37
CA ILE A 202 7.42 16.05 -0.43
C ILE A 202 8.46 16.83 0.36
N MET A 203 8.21 17.06 1.66
CA MET A 203 9.17 17.74 2.54
C MET A 203 10.45 16.92 2.79
N ARG A 204 10.46 15.61 2.51
CA ARG A 204 11.63 14.72 2.61
C ARG A 204 12.12 14.32 1.22
N ARG A 205 12.73 15.26 0.47
CA ARG A 205 13.33 14.98 -0.84
C ARG A 205 14.46 13.95 -0.72
N LYS A 206 14.15 12.68 -1.02
CA LYS A 206 15.13 11.62 -1.33
C LYS A 206 15.05 11.24 -2.81
N GLY A 207 16.18 10.86 -3.40
CA GLY A 207 16.26 10.50 -4.82
C GLY A 207 15.47 9.24 -5.18
N ARG A 208 15.10 9.10 -6.46
CA ARG A 208 14.29 7.98 -6.99
C ARG A 208 14.91 6.58 -6.78
N ARG A 209 16.24 6.52 -6.61
CA ARG A 209 17.00 5.29 -6.37
C ARG A 209 17.27 4.99 -4.89
N GLU A 210 16.86 5.87 -3.97
CA GLU A 210 17.11 5.68 -2.54
C GLU A 210 16.08 4.75 -1.91
N LYS A 211 16.54 3.70 -1.22
CA LYS A 211 15.69 2.81 -0.43
C LYS A 211 15.35 3.49 0.91
N HIS A 212 14.08 3.42 1.31
CA HIS A 212 13.65 3.83 2.65
C HIS A 212 13.68 2.62 3.57
N THR A 213 14.65 2.57 4.47
CA THR A 213 14.66 1.65 5.61
C THR A 213 13.93 2.30 6.78
N ARG A 214 13.00 1.58 7.42
CA ARG A 214 12.47 1.96 8.74
C ARG A 214 12.82 0.85 9.70
N LYS A 215 13.36 1.23 10.86
CA LYS A 215 13.70 0.31 11.95
C LYS A 215 12.90 0.74 13.16
N ARG A 216 12.29 -0.21 13.85
CA ARG A 216 11.73 0.02 15.18
C ARG A 216 11.89 -1.22 16.02
N LYS A 217 12.15 -1.00 17.30
CA LYS A 217 12.14 -2.03 18.33
C LYS A 217 10.71 -2.57 18.40
N GLY A 218 10.55 -3.84 18.06
CA GLY A 218 9.25 -4.50 18.05
C GLY A 218 8.93 -5.09 19.42
N HIS A 219 9.87 -5.83 20.00
CA HIS A 219 9.63 -6.63 21.21
C HIS A 219 10.93 -6.93 21.95
N TYR A 220 10.88 -7.04 23.28
CA TYR A 220 11.97 -7.66 24.06
C TYR A 220 11.47 -8.99 24.60
N GLY A 221 12.21 -10.06 24.35
CA GLY A 221 11.76 -11.40 24.70
C GLY A 221 12.87 -12.43 24.63
N ILE A 222 12.48 -13.69 24.57
CA ILE A 222 13.40 -14.83 24.46
C ILE A 222 13.27 -15.39 23.05
N ILE A 223 14.39 -15.78 22.43
CA ILE A 223 14.36 -16.43 21.11
C ILE A 223 13.76 -17.83 21.29
N GLN A 224 12.47 -17.96 20.98
CA GLN A 224 11.72 -19.21 21.00
C GLN A 224 10.71 -19.26 19.84
N PRO A 225 10.37 -20.45 19.29
CA PRO A 225 9.52 -20.57 18.11
C PRO A 225 8.15 -19.87 18.22
N ASN A 226 7.59 -19.77 19.42
CA ASN A 226 6.29 -19.17 19.69
C ASN A 226 6.37 -17.75 20.26
N GLU A 227 7.56 -17.16 20.33
CA GLU A 227 7.72 -15.80 20.86
C GLU A 227 6.87 -14.82 20.03
N PRO A 228 6.03 -13.98 20.67
CA PRO A 228 5.20 -13.02 19.97
C PRO A 228 6.05 -11.84 19.47
N ILE A 229 6.16 -11.70 18.16
CA ILE A 229 6.83 -10.56 17.55
C ILE A 229 5.80 -9.53 17.16
N HIS A 230 5.86 -8.36 17.78
CA HIS A 230 4.95 -7.27 17.50
C HIS A 230 5.30 -6.61 16.16
N MET A 231 4.36 -6.67 15.23
CA MET A 231 4.44 -5.97 13.94
C MET A 231 3.95 -4.54 14.13
N VAL A 232 4.86 -3.56 14.16
CA VAL A 232 4.53 -2.14 14.38
C VAL A 232 4.56 -1.37 13.06
N TYR A 233 3.41 -0.82 12.62
CA TYR A 233 3.43 0.06 11.44
C TYR A 233 2.18 0.96 11.21
N THR A 234 1.43 1.37 12.22
CA THR A 234 0.64 2.58 12.01
C THR A 234 1.57 3.79 11.92
N ASN A 235 1.16 4.83 11.19
CA ASN A 235 1.85 6.13 11.23
C ASN A 235 1.92 6.73 12.66
N TRP A 236 1.14 6.16 13.58
CA TRP A 236 1.02 6.52 14.99
C TRP A 236 1.86 5.64 15.94
N PHE A 237 2.63 4.67 15.41
CA PHE A 237 3.53 3.81 16.18
C PHE A 237 2.85 2.93 17.25
N GLU A 238 1.60 2.55 17.00
CA GLU A 238 0.88 1.62 17.85
C GLU A 238 1.15 0.18 17.38
N GLU A 239 1.48 -0.69 18.34
CA GLU A 239 1.51 -2.13 18.15
C GLU A 239 0.10 -2.63 17.84
N ARG A 240 -0.07 -3.33 16.70
CA ARG A 240 -1.39 -3.82 16.30
C ARG A 240 -1.54 -5.33 16.38
N TYR A 241 -0.53 -6.08 15.95
CA TYR A 241 -0.64 -7.53 15.83
C TYR A 241 0.70 -8.22 16.13
N PRO A 242 0.72 -9.18 17.09
CA PRO A 242 1.85 -10.08 17.27
C PRO A 242 1.76 -11.27 16.32
N ILE A 243 2.91 -11.74 15.84
CA ILE A 243 3.04 -12.98 15.07
C ILE A 243 4.08 -13.87 15.76
N PRO A 244 3.83 -15.19 15.89
CA PRO A 244 4.85 -16.12 16.37
C PRO A 244 6.13 -16.08 15.52
N LEU A 245 7.29 -16.09 16.18
CA LEU A 245 8.61 -16.11 15.55
C LEU A 245 8.75 -17.16 14.43
N ARG A 246 8.22 -18.38 14.61
CA ARG A 246 8.25 -19.45 13.60
C ARG A 246 7.60 -19.04 12.27
N ILE A 247 6.50 -18.29 12.31
CA ILE A 247 5.78 -17.86 11.10
C ILE A 247 6.59 -16.76 10.42
N ALA A 248 7.13 -15.86 11.23
CA ALA A 248 7.89 -14.72 10.78
C ALA A 248 9.21 -15.13 10.09
N ILE A 249 9.84 -16.21 10.54
CA ILE A 249 11.05 -16.78 9.95
C ILE A 249 10.74 -17.61 8.70
N ASN A 250 9.75 -18.50 8.78
CA ASN A 250 9.53 -19.52 7.73
C ASN A 250 8.77 -18.97 6.52
N SER A 251 7.93 -17.96 6.70
CA SER A 251 7.07 -17.43 5.63
C SER A 251 7.28 -15.93 5.45
N LYS A 252 8.20 -15.61 4.54
CA LYS A 252 8.48 -14.23 4.13
C LYS A 252 7.26 -13.55 3.47
N TYR A 253 6.42 -14.35 2.81
CA TYR A 253 5.15 -13.89 2.26
C TYR A 253 4.21 -13.41 3.37
N ASP A 254 3.98 -14.26 4.38
CA ASP A 254 3.09 -13.92 5.50
C ASP A 254 3.61 -12.69 6.24
N LEU A 255 4.93 -12.62 6.47
CA LEU A 255 5.55 -11.47 7.13
C LEU A 255 5.29 -10.16 6.38
N LYS A 256 5.47 -10.14 5.05
CA LYS A 256 5.19 -8.96 4.22
C LYS A 256 3.69 -8.64 4.19
N TRP A 257 2.83 -9.66 4.20
CA TRP A 257 1.38 -9.51 4.18
C TRP A 257 0.84 -8.93 5.49
N PHE A 258 1.22 -9.49 6.63
CA PHE A 258 0.85 -8.97 7.94
C PHE A 258 1.42 -7.57 8.19
N ASN A 259 2.64 -7.28 7.73
CA ASN A 259 3.19 -5.93 7.78
C ASN A 259 2.36 -4.94 6.94
N ALA A 260 1.77 -5.37 5.84
CA ALA A 260 0.92 -4.50 5.03
C ALA A 260 -0.46 -4.28 5.67
N ILE A 261 -1.02 -5.33 6.30
CA ILE A 261 -2.26 -5.24 7.08
C ILE A 261 -2.12 -4.31 8.28
N SER A 262 -0.99 -4.36 8.99
CA SER A 262 -0.75 -3.49 10.16
C SER A 262 -0.75 -2.00 9.78
N VAL A 263 -0.32 -1.66 8.55
CA VAL A 263 -0.41 -0.31 7.97
C VAL A 263 -1.83 0.06 7.55
N GLY A 264 -2.76 -0.90 7.50
CA GLY A 264 -4.11 -0.72 6.94
C GLY A 264 -4.13 -0.69 5.41
N LEU A 265 -3.07 -1.15 4.76
CA LEU A 265 -2.92 -1.17 3.30
C LEU A 265 -2.47 -2.57 2.83
N PRO A 266 -3.34 -3.59 2.89
CA PRO A 266 -2.98 -4.97 2.57
C PRO A 266 -2.41 -5.12 1.15
N GLU A 267 -2.82 -4.27 0.20
CA GLU A 267 -2.27 -4.31 -1.17
C GLU A 267 -0.81 -3.83 -1.25
N ARG A 268 -0.27 -3.24 -0.18
CA ARG A 268 1.13 -2.82 -0.09
C ARG A 268 2.07 -4.00 0.16
N ALA A 269 1.56 -5.13 0.65
CA ALA A 269 2.34 -6.36 0.86
C ALA A 269 3.20 -6.67 -0.38
N PHE A 270 2.62 -6.44 -1.55
CA PHE A 270 3.12 -6.79 -2.87
C PHE A 270 4.22 -5.87 -3.39
N ARG A 271 4.48 -4.74 -2.73
CA ARG A 271 5.51 -3.75 -3.11
C ARG A 271 6.47 -3.39 -1.99
N LEU A 272 6.22 -3.91 -0.79
CA LEU A 272 7.22 -3.93 0.25
C LEU A 272 8.43 -4.66 -0.31
N GLY A 273 9.60 -4.04 -0.16
CA GLY A 273 10.87 -4.69 -0.42
C GLY A 273 11.09 -5.77 0.64
N ASP A 274 12.33 -5.97 1.04
CA ASP A 274 12.58 -6.97 2.07
C ASP A 274 12.00 -6.56 3.44
N VAL A 275 11.40 -7.52 4.15
CA VAL A 275 11.01 -7.38 5.55
C VAL A 275 11.79 -8.43 6.31
N ASN A 276 12.66 -7.97 7.20
CA ASN A 276 13.52 -8.83 7.99
C ASN A 276 13.30 -8.58 9.47
N ILE A 277 13.45 -9.65 10.25
CA ILE A 277 13.58 -9.56 11.69
C ILE A 277 15.06 -9.71 12.00
N ILE A 278 15.57 -8.78 12.80
CA ILE A 278 16.95 -8.73 13.27
C ILE A 278 16.98 -8.58 14.79
#